data_AF-A0A2S8SPL2-F1
#
_entry.id   AF-A0A2S8SPL2-F1
#
_cell.length_a   1.000
_cell.length_b   1.000
_cell.length_c   1.000
_cell.angle_alpha   90.00
_cell.angle_beta   90.00
_cell.angle_gamma   90.00
#
_symmetry.space_group_name_H-M   'P 1'
#
loop_
_entity.id
_entity.type
_entity.pdbx_description
1 polymer ?
#
loop_
_entity_poly.entity_id
_entity_poly.type
_entity_poly.pdbx_seq_one_letter_code
_entity_poly.pdbx_strand_id
1 'polypeptide(L)'
;MTIWLRKRLVVCAGAALLGGALLWNSGTLMAQDNVGEEHRTLGINEPRVPLSRDEAARQFAQLLELVDLRSRPATQNEPKAAMMSSFSRKSERELGESIGALLTKMAAQWKQPQQAVRVQSETDSTAIVTLDEQAKPVTRPFLLLREGDSWDVDVFETYALWNGLQGSAKTVVLATLISTANRDRERARRASCQSNLKQIALGIAQYTQDYDEKLPPAKPWIDVLQPYVRSEQLFRCPALTDTRGYGYAYNSELSQKPLAGFSASWKMVSIYETSDLKRNAYGLGENPAFRHEGGANYAFVDGHVKWFDKTQIPSFKLKP
;
A
#
# COMPACT_ATOMS: atom_id res chain seq x y z
N MET A 1 -6.97 -32.73 -52.27
CA MET A 1 -8.31 -33.02 -51.70
C MET A 1 -8.28 -32.57 -50.25
N THR A 2 -9.01 -31.58 -49.74
CA THR A 2 -10.07 -30.67 -50.21
C THR A 2 -10.12 -29.50 -49.20
N ILE A 3 -9.90 -28.24 -49.61
CA ILE A 3 -10.87 -27.16 -49.95
C ILE A 3 -11.63 -26.58 -48.73
N TRP A 4 -11.62 -25.23 -48.66
CA TRP A 4 -12.51 -24.24 -47.99
C TRP A 4 -11.83 -23.43 -46.84
N LEU A 5 -11.76 -22.09 -46.81
CA LEU A 5 -12.03 -21.02 -47.77
C LEU A 5 -11.39 -19.70 -47.25
N ARG A 6 -10.97 -18.82 -48.18
CA ARG A 6 -10.49 -17.42 -48.00
C ARG A 6 -11.58 -16.45 -47.52
N LYS A 7 -11.21 -15.39 -46.76
CA LYS A 7 -11.71 -13.98 -46.83
C LYS A 7 -10.71 -13.08 -46.04
N ARG A 8 -10.39 -11.82 -46.34
CA ARG A 8 -10.46 -10.89 -47.49
C ARG A 8 -9.62 -9.67 -47.03
N LEU A 9 -8.88 -9.05 -47.94
CA LEU A 9 -8.05 -7.85 -47.72
C LEU A 9 -8.75 -6.61 -48.33
N VAL A 10 -8.24 -5.41 -47.98
CA VAL A 10 -8.57 -4.03 -48.45
C VAL A 10 -9.69 -3.37 -47.61
N VAL A 11 -9.51 -2.21 -46.94
CA VAL A 11 -9.32 -0.83 -47.47
C VAL A 11 -8.61 0.10 -46.45
N CYS A 12 -7.84 1.05 -46.98
CA CYS A 12 -7.06 2.13 -46.38
C CYS A 12 -7.85 3.32 -45.80
N ALA A 13 -7.21 4.09 -44.90
CA ALA A 13 -7.16 5.57 -44.76
C ALA A 13 -6.83 5.89 -43.27
N GLY A 14 -5.84 6.68 -42.87
CA GLY A 14 -5.22 7.86 -43.48
C GLY A 14 -5.70 9.10 -42.73
N ALA A 15 -4.92 9.61 -41.76
CA ALA A 15 -4.78 11.03 -41.38
C ALA A 15 -4.15 11.18 -39.98
N ALA A 16 -2.83 11.41 -39.95
CA ALA A 16 -2.20 12.22 -38.92
C ALA A 16 -2.25 13.68 -39.40
N LEU A 17 -2.57 14.63 -38.51
CA LEU A 17 -2.11 16.04 -38.48
C LEU A 17 -2.94 16.79 -37.41
N LEU A 18 -2.33 17.10 -36.27
CA LEU A 18 -2.84 18.10 -35.34
C LEU A 18 -1.78 19.20 -35.21
N GLY A 19 -2.04 20.32 -35.88
CA GLY A 19 -1.37 21.60 -35.69
C GLY A 19 -2.45 22.68 -35.67
N GLY A 20 -2.46 23.51 -34.64
CA GLY A 20 -3.44 24.59 -34.49
C GLY A 20 -3.21 25.38 -33.21
N ALA A 21 -2.35 26.38 -33.31
CA ALA A 21 -2.18 27.45 -32.34
C ALA A 21 -3.37 28.42 -32.39
N LEU A 22 -3.80 28.95 -31.24
CA LEU A 22 -4.59 30.18 -31.15
C LEU A 22 -4.16 30.97 -29.89
N LEU A 23 -3.87 32.25 -30.13
CA LEU A 23 -3.39 33.28 -29.18
C LEU A 23 -4.57 34.04 -28.53
N TRP A 24 -4.33 34.46 -27.28
CA TRP A 24 -4.84 35.61 -26.50
C TRP A 24 -6.15 36.33 -26.85
N ASN A 25 -6.99 36.60 -25.84
CA ASN A 25 -7.07 37.95 -25.24
C ASN A 25 -7.79 38.03 -23.87
N SER A 26 -7.11 38.76 -22.98
CA SER A 26 -7.39 39.48 -21.72
C SER A 26 -8.82 39.85 -21.27
N GLY A 27 -9.03 39.78 -19.94
CA GLY A 27 -10.08 40.47 -19.18
C GLY A 27 -9.75 40.55 -17.68
N THR A 28 -9.17 41.68 -17.26
CA THR A 28 -8.94 42.25 -15.90
C THR A 28 -10.21 42.30 -15.02
N LEU A 29 -10.26 42.34 -13.67
CA LEU A 29 -9.43 42.87 -12.55
C LEU A 29 -9.95 42.28 -11.20
N MET A 30 -9.02 42.01 -10.25
CA MET A 30 -9.09 42.17 -8.77
C MET A 30 -10.07 41.36 -7.89
N ALA A 31 -9.55 40.47 -7.04
CA ALA A 31 -9.33 40.70 -5.60
C ALA A 31 -8.96 39.38 -4.85
N GLN A 32 -7.83 39.40 -4.13
CA GLN A 32 -7.53 38.78 -2.81
C GLN A 32 -8.28 37.47 -2.42
N ASP A 33 -7.65 36.33 -2.08
CA ASP A 33 -6.50 36.15 -1.19
C ASP A 33 -5.79 34.80 -1.42
N ASN A 34 -4.50 34.79 -1.07
CA ASN A 34 -3.61 33.64 -1.01
C ASN A 34 -4.17 32.48 -0.17
N VAL A 35 -4.40 31.33 -0.80
CA VAL A 35 -4.22 30.02 -0.16
C VAL A 35 -3.38 29.19 -1.11
N GLY A 36 -2.10 29.05 -0.79
CA GLY A 36 -1.15 28.28 -1.57
C GLY A 36 -1.64 26.85 -1.75
N GLU A 37 -1.84 26.46 -3.01
CA GLU A 37 -1.93 25.06 -3.42
C GLU A 37 -0.58 24.39 -3.14
N GLU A 38 -0.42 23.84 -1.94
CA GLU A 38 0.67 22.94 -1.62
C GLU A 38 0.37 21.57 -2.25
N HIS A 39 0.54 21.48 -3.57
CA HIS A 39 0.77 20.21 -4.24
C HIS A 39 2.09 19.64 -3.71
N ARG A 40 2.04 18.91 -2.58
CA ARG A 40 3.16 18.08 -2.11
C ARG A 40 3.38 16.94 -3.08
N THR A 41 4.15 17.21 -4.12
CA THR A 41 4.94 16.20 -4.80
C THR A 41 5.87 15.58 -3.74
N LEU A 42 5.57 14.35 -3.35
CA LEU A 42 6.39 13.57 -2.44
C LEU A 42 7.83 13.48 -2.98
N GLY A 43 8.75 14.23 -2.36
CA GLY A 43 10.18 13.89 -2.29
C GLY A 43 11.02 13.97 -3.57
N ILE A 44 10.67 14.79 -4.57
CA ILE A 44 11.45 14.90 -5.82
C ILE A 44 12.35 16.15 -5.91
N ASN A 45 12.29 17.05 -4.92
CA ASN A 45 12.90 18.40 -5.00
C ASN A 45 13.89 18.76 -3.87
N GLU A 46 14.24 17.83 -2.97
CA GLU A 46 15.38 18.08 -2.08
C GLU A 46 16.69 17.84 -2.85
N PRO A 47 17.65 18.79 -2.82
CA PRO A 47 18.93 18.62 -3.52
C PRO A 47 19.68 17.44 -2.90
N ARG A 48 19.95 16.41 -3.71
CA ARG A 48 20.79 15.28 -3.29
C ARG A 48 22.21 15.75 -3.05
N VAL A 49 22.78 15.37 -1.91
CA VAL A 49 24.21 15.53 -1.65
C VAL A 49 24.97 14.55 -2.53
N PRO A 50 25.87 15.00 -3.43
CA PRO A 50 26.66 14.09 -4.26
C PRO A 50 27.55 13.18 -3.41
N LEU A 51 27.57 11.89 -3.72
CA LEU A 51 28.36 10.89 -2.99
C LEU A 51 29.56 10.44 -3.81
N SER A 52 30.70 10.22 -3.15
CA SER A 52 31.78 9.43 -3.74
C SER A 52 31.40 7.95 -3.81
N ARG A 53 32.08 7.20 -4.68
CA ARG A 53 31.87 5.75 -4.85
C ARG A 53 31.91 4.99 -3.51
N ASP A 54 32.89 5.30 -2.67
CA ASP A 54 33.10 4.58 -1.42
C ASP A 54 32.07 4.98 -0.34
N GLU A 55 31.60 6.23 -0.36
CA GLU A 55 30.51 6.70 0.51
C GLU A 55 29.18 6.05 0.13
N ALA A 56 28.84 6.00 -1.15
CA ALA A 56 27.63 5.35 -1.64
C ALA A 56 27.59 3.86 -1.24
N ALA A 57 28.71 3.15 -1.40
CA ALA A 57 28.83 1.76 -0.99
C ALA A 57 28.69 1.58 0.54
N ARG A 58 29.34 2.43 1.34
CA ARG A 58 29.26 2.38 2.81
C ARG A 58 27.85 2.65 3.32
N GLN A 59 27.20 3.69 2.79
CA GLN A 59 25.82 4.03 3.17
C GLN A 59 24.86 2.90 2.83
N PHE A 60 25.01 2.29 1.66
CA PHE A 60 24.16 1.16 1.28
C PHE A 60 24.38 -0.08 2.17
N ALA A 61 25.64 -0.40 2.53
CA ALA A 61 25.93 -1.49 3.45
C ALA A 61 25.31 -1.25 4.84
N GLN A 62 25.49 -0.04 5.39
CA GLN A 62 24.87 0.37 6.66
C GLN A 62 23.35 0.25 6.59
N LEU A 63 22.76 0.61 5.45
CA LEU A 63 21.32 0.47 5.26
C LEU A 63 20.87 -1.00 5.38
N LEU A 64 21.57 -1.92 4.74
CA LEU A 64 21.24 -3.35 4.81
C LEU A 64 21.44 -3.94 6.20
N GLU A 65 22.34 -3.39 7.00
CA GLU A 65 22.51 -3.75 8.42
C GLU A 65 21.35 -3.23 9.27
N LEU A 66 20.93 -1.98 9.05
CA LEU A 66 19.84 -1.32 9.77
C LEU A 66 18.46 -1.90 9.43
N VAL A 67 18.30 -2.47 8.23
CA VAL A 67 17.10 -3.21 7.85
C VAL A 67 17.11 -4.54 8.61
N ASP A 68 16.73 -4.48 9.91
CA ASP A 68 16.45 -5.64 10.74
C ASP A 68 14.98 -5.80 11.10
N LEU A 69 14.62 -7.06 11.28
CA LEU A 69 13.31 -7.67 11.14
C LEU A 69 12.36 -7.35 12.31
N ARG A 70 11.10 -7.04 11.95
CA ARG A 70 9.89 -6.90 12.79
C ARG A 70 9.73 -5.55 13.50
N SER A 71 8.50 -5.05 13.46
CA SER A 71 7.98 -3.88 14.20
C SER A 71 8.48 -2.50 13.77
N ARG A 72 7.85 -1.93 12.74
CA ARG A 72 7.23 -0.61 12.87
C ARG A 72 6.09 -0.48 11.85
N PRO A 73 4.84 -0.23 12.28
CA PRO A 73 3.86 0.32 11.36
C PRO A 73 4.45 1.63 10.83
N ALA A 74 4.16 1.95 9.57
CA ALA A 74 4.58 3.20 8.95
C ALA A 74 3.92 4.39 9.68
N THR A 75 4.45 4.77 10.83
CA THR A 75 4.09 5.98 11.56
C THR A 75 5.38 6.77 11.78
N GLN A 76 5.47 7.84 10.98
CA GLN A 76 6.13 9.11 11.26
C GLN A 76 7.68 9.13 11.19
N ASN A 77 8.15 9.75 10.10
CA ASN A 77 9.31 10.66 10.02
C ASN A 77 10.68 10.19 10.57
N GLU A 78 11.28 9.17 9.97
CA GLU A 78 12.74 9.14 9.77
C GLU A 78 13.04 9.54 8.31
N PRO A 79 14.19 10.17 8.01
CA PRO A 79 14.37 10.95 6.79
C PRO A 79 14.44 10.04 5.58
N LYS A 80 13.27 9.75 5.02
CA LYS A 80 13.07 9.09 3.72
C LYS A 80 13.99 9.71 2.67
N ALA A 81 14.26 11.01 2.77
CA ALA A 81 15.20 11.74 1.91
C ALA A 81 16.65 11.25 1.99
N ALA A 82 17.20 10.99 3.18
CA ALA A 82 18.58 10.50 3.35
C ALA A 82 18.75 9.04 2.92
N MET A 83 17.69 8.24 3.04
CA MET A 83 17.66 6.85 2.55
C MET A 83 17.50 6.77 1.02
N MET A 84 16.87 7.78 0.40
CA MET A 84 16.62 7.86 -1.06
C MET A 84 17.77 8.55 -1.82
N SER A 85 18.74 9.19 -1.15
CA SER A 85 19.90 9.77 -1.82
C SER A 85 20.95 8.75 -2.26
N SER A 86 20.86 7.49 -1.82
CA SER A 86 21.85 6.44 -2.15
C SER A 86 21.44 5.54 -3.32
N PHE A 87 20.27 5.79 -3.93
CA PHE A 87 19.72 4.95 -5.01
C PHE A 87 19.70 5.66 -6.36
N SER A 88 20.00 4.90 -7.40
CA SER A 88 19.91 5.41 -8.78
C SER A 88 18.48 5.82 -9.11
N ARG A 89 18.31 6.90 -9.88
CA ARG A 89 16.98 7.36 -10.33
C ARG A 89 16.25 6.28 -11.11
N LYS A 90 16.99 5.43 -11.82
CA LYS A 90 16.43 4.26 -12.51
C LYS A 90 15.77 3.30 -11.53
N SER A 91 16.48 2.90 -10.46
CA SER A 91 15.96 2.01 -9.43
C SER A 91 14.71 2.62 -8.75
N GLU A 92 14.74 3.91 -8.44
CA GLU A 92 13.58 4.60 -7.85
C GLU A 92 12.37 4.64 -8.79
N ARG A 93 12.58 4.90 -10.08
CA ARG A 93 11.49 4.94 -11.06
C ARG A 93 10.89 3.56 -11.29
N GLU A 94 11.72 2.52 -11.33
CA GLU A 94 11.29 1.14 -11.62
C GLU A 94 10.64 0.46 -10.39
N LEU A 95 11.15 0.69 -9.19
CA LEU A 95 10.64 0.07 -7.97
C LEU A 95 9.62 0.96 -7.24
N GLY A 96 9.76 2.28 -7.35
CA GLY A 96 8.94 3.27 -6.65
C GLY A 96 8.84 2.95 -5.16
N GLU A 97 7.61 2.87 -4.67
CA GLU A 97 7.36 2.53 -3.27
C GLU A 97 7.88 1.13 -2.89
N SER A 98 7.99 0.19 -3.84
CA SER A 98 8.36 -1.22 -3.62
C SER A 98 9.84 -1.44 -3.31
N ILE A 99 10.66 -0.39 -3.34
CA ILE A 99 12.08 -0.46 -3.00
C ILE A 99 12.32 -1.03 -1.60
N GLY A 100 11.48 -0.68 -0.61
CA GLY A 100 11.59 -1.20 0.75
C GLY A 100 11.43 -2.72 0.85
N ALA A 101 10.55 -3.32 0.06
CA ALA A 101 10.37 -4.77 0.05
C ALA A 101 11.59 -5.50 -0.53
N LEU A 102 12.22 -4.91 -1.55
CA LEU A 102 13.47 -5.42 -2.11
C LEU A 102 14.61 -5.29 -1.10
N LEU A 103 14.75 -4.13 -0.44
CA LEU A 103 15.76 -3.91 0.60
C LEU A 103 15.64 -4.92 1.75
N THR A 104 14.43 -5.24 2.20
CA THR A 104 14.20 -6.28 3.21
C THR A 104 14.73 -7.64 2.76
N LYS A 105 14.52 -8.02 1.49
CA LYS A 105 15.07 -9.27 0.95
C LYS A 105 16.60 -9.21 0.86
N MET A 106 17.14 -8.09 0.39
CA MET A 106 18.58 -7.89 0.30
C MET A 106 19.25 -7.94 1.68
N ALA A 107 18.65 -7.34 2.71
CA ALA A 107 19.17 -7.36 4.07
C ALA A 107 19.17 -8.76 4.67
N ALA A 108 18.10 -9.54 4.43
CA ALA A 108 18.06 -10.95 4.83
C ALA A 108 19.18 -11.76 4.14
N GLN A 109 19.41 -11.52 2.85
CA GLN A 109 20.52 -12.15 2.13
C GLN A 109 21.88 -11.63 2.62
N TRP A 110 22.03 -10.34 2.93
CA TRP A 110 23.27 -9.73 3.42
C TRP A 110 23.75 -10.38 4.72
N LYS A 111 22.82 -10.70 5.63
CA LYS A 111 23.11 -11.38 6.90
C LYS A 111 23.45 -12.86 6.74
N GLN A 112 23.10 -13.46 5.61
CA GLN A 112 23.39 -14.87 5.33
C GLN A 112 24.66 -14.99 4.47
N PRO A 113 25.69 -15.72 4.95
CA PRO A 113 26.88 -15.93 4.15
C PRO A 113 26.50 -16.67 2.87
N GLN A 114 26.93 -16.16 1.73
CA GLN A 114 26.82 -16.90 0.48
C GLN A 114 27.78 -18.09 0.58
N GLN A 115 27.21 -19.29 0.70
CA GLN A 115 27.98 -20.52 0.76
C GLN A 115 28.71 -20.71 -0.57
N ALA A 116 30.01 -20.96 -0.51
CA ALA A 116 30.73 -21.33 -1.70
C ALA A 116 30.37 -22.77 -2.08
N VAL A 117 30.51 -23.05 -3.36
CA VAL A 117 30.00 -24.27 -3.95
C VAL A 117 31.05 -24.83 -4.88
N ARG A 118 31.29 -26.13 -4.81
CA ARG A 118 32.22 -26.86 -5.67
C ARG A 118 31.45 -27.80 -6.57
N VAL A 119 31.63 -27.65 -7.89
CA VAL A 119 31.12 -28.61 -8.88
C VAL A 119 32.04 -29.83 -8.86
N GLN A 120 31.48 -31.00 -8.56
CA GLN A 120 32.19 -32.27 -8.54
C GLN A 120 32.20 -32.93 -9.92
N SER A 121 31.08 -32.87 -10.61
CA SER A 121 30.95 -33.33 -11.99
C SER A 121 29.85 -32.54 -12.70
N GLU A 122 29.98 -32.40 -14.01
CA GLU A 122 29.03 -31.71 -14.87
C GLU A 122 28.91 -32.46 -16.19
N THR A 123 27.68 -32.57 -16.67
CA THR A 123 27.29 -33.08 -17.98
C THR A 123 26.41 -32.02 -18.65
N ASP A 124 26.02 -32.23 -19.89
CA ASP A 124 25.17 -31.29 -20.64
C ASP A 124 23.78 -31.03 -20.00
N SER A 125 23.34 -31.88 -19.05
CA SER A 125 22.01 -31.75 -18.42
C SER A 125 21.99 -31.83 -16.90
N THR A 126 23.11 -32.19 -16.26
CA THR A 126 23.18 -32.37 -14.80
C THR A 126 24.55 -32.02 -14.25
N ALA A 127 24.57 -31.47 -13.05
CA ALA A 127 25.79 -31.23 -12.28
C ALA A 127 25.65 -31.77 -10.86
N ILE A 128 26.69 -32.44 -10.36
CA ILE A 128 26.82 -32.80 -8.95
C ILE A 128 27.61 -31.69 -8.27
N VAL A 129 27.04 -31.14 -7.22
CA VAL A 129 27.49 -29.90 -6.61
C VAL A 129 27.49 -30.06 -5.10
N THR A 130 28.60 -29.70 -4.44
CA THR A 130 28.71 -29.74 -2.98
C THR A 130 28.98 -28.36 -2.39
N LEU A 131 28.41 -28.12 -1.21
CA LEU A 131 28.70 -26.94 -0.41
C LEU A 131 30.14 -27.03 0.11
N ASP A 132 30.90 -25.96 -0.06
CA ASP A 132 32.21 -25.80 0.56
C ASP A 132 32.04 -25.05 1.87
N GLU A 133 31.84 -25.80 2.96
CA GLU A 133 31.64 -25.28 4.31
C GLU A 133 32.88 -24.54 4.86
N GLN A 134 34.06 -24.72 4.24
CA GLN A 134 35.33 -24.14 4.69
C GLN A 134 35.71 -22.86 3.93
N ALA A 135 35.00 -22.53 2.85
CA ALA A 135 35.26 -21.33 2.07
C ALA A 135 34.87 -20.05 2.82
N LYS A 136 35.68 -19.00 2.67
CA LYS A 136 35.34 -17.67 3.17
C LYS A 136 34.03 -17.18 2.53
N PRO A 137 33.14 -16.50 3.26
CA PRO A 137 31.90 -15.96 2.70
C PRO A 137 32.19 -15.13 1.44
N VAL A 138 31.44 -15.39 0.36
CA VAL A 138 31.58 -14.61 -0.87
C VAL A 138 31.14 -13.17 -0.59
N THR A 139 32.03 -12.21 -0.88
CA THR A 139 31.70 -10.78 -0.80
C THR A 139 30.67 -10.45 -1.87
N ARG A 140 29.54 -9.87 -1.47
CA ARG A 140 28.45 -9.48 -2.37
C ARG A 140 28.79 -8.16 -3.06
N PRO A 141 28.92 -8.10 -4.40
CA PRO A 141 29.28 -6.88 -5.11
C PRO A 141 28.09 -5.91 -5.17
N PHE A 142 28.33 -4.61 -5.15
CA PHE A 142 27.31 -3.59 -5.43
C PHE A 142 27.55 -3.03 -6.83
N LEU A 143 26.48 -2.85 -7.61
CA LEU A 143 26.56 -2.09 -8.86
C LEU A 143 26.33 -0.62 -8.55
N LEU A 144 27.34 0.21 -8.81
CA LEU A 144 27.24 1.65 -8.71
C LEU A 144 27.10 2.28 -10.10
N LEU A 145 26.23 3.28 -10.20
CA LEU A 145 26.04 4.11 -11.38
C LEU A 145 26.52 5.53 -11.07
N ARG A 146 27.12 6.17 -12.06
CA ARG A 146 27.48 7.59 -11.98
C ARG A 146 26.34 8.43 -12.55
N GLU A 147 25.75 9.28 -11.71
CA GLU A 147 24.70 10.22 -12.09
C GLU A 147 25.18 11.66 -11.87
N GLY A 148 25.66 12.29 -12.94
CA GLY A 148 26.33 13.60 -12.87
C GLY A 148 27.61 13.52 -12.03
N ASP A 149 27.61 14.22 -10.90
CA ASP A 149 28.73 14.28 -9.95
C ASP A 149 28.56 13.32 -8.75
N SER A 150 27.46 12.56 -8.69
CA SER A 150 27.19 11.56 -7.63
C SER A 150 27.41 10.13 -8.12
N TRP A 151 27.76 9.25 -7.18
CA TRP A 151 27.66 7.80 -7.33
C TRP A 151 26.47 7.26 -6.54
N ASP A 152 25.65 6.44 -7.18
CA ASP A 152 24.45 5.86 -6.57
C ASP A 152 24.44 4.34 -6.77
N VAL A 153 23.82 3.61 -5.85
CA VAL A 153 23.66 2.15 -5.99
C VAL A 153 22.44 1.85 -6.87
N ASP A 154 22.64 1.06 -7.92
CA ASP A 154 21.53 0.43 -8.63
C ASP A 154 21.11 -0.80 -7.84
N VAL A 155 20.15 -0.62 -6.94
CA VAL A 155 19.64 -1.66 -6.03
C VAL A 155 19.12 -2.85 -6.81
N PHE A 156 18.45 -2.58 -7.93
CA PHE A 156 17.86 -3.62 -8.75
C PHE A 156 18.91 -4.46 -9.46
N GLU A 157 19.86 -3.82 -10.13
CA GLU A 157 20.96 -4.54 -10.78
C GLU A 157 21.84 -5.24 -9.75
N THR A 158 22.07 -4.63 -8.60
CA THR A 158 22.80 -5.25 -7.48
C THR A 158 22.11 -6.54 -7.04
N TYR A 159 20.79 -6.52 -6.82
CA TYR A 159 20.04 -7.72 -6.48
C TYR A 159 20.06 -8.76 -7.60
N ALA A 160 19.96 -8.33 -8.87
CA ALA A 160 20.06 -9.23 -10.01
C ALA A 160 21.44 -9.93 -10.06
N LEU A 161 22.53 -9.20 -9.81
CA LEU A 161 23.88 -9.74 -9.73
C LEU A 161 24.03 -10.77 -8.61
N TRP A 162 23.48 -10.50 -7.42
CA TRP A 162 23.56 -11.43 -6.29
C TRP A 162 22.86 -12.77 -6.55
N ASN A 163 21.85 -12.74 -7.42
CA ASN A 163 20.98 -13.88 -7.68
C ASN A 163 21.16 -14.44 -9.11
N GLY A 164 22.20 -14.01 -9.84
CA GLY A 164 22.47 -14.46 -11.21
C GLY A 164 21.34 -14.21 -12.21
N LEU A 165 20.50 -13.20 -11.99
CA LEU A 165 19.30 -12.96 -12.78
C LEU A 165 19.63 -12.19 -14.06
N GLN A 166 19.23 -12.72 -15.20
CA GLN A 166 19.39 -12.09 -16.51
C GLN A 166 18.10 -12.18 -17.34
N GLY A 167 17.99 -11.34 -18.37
CA GLY A 167 16.88 -11.37 -19.34
C GLY A 167 15.49 -11.41 -18.71
N SER A 168 14.67 -12.38 -19.13
CA SER A 168 13.29 -12.54 -18.66
C SER A 168 13.19 -12.90 -17.18
N ALA A 169 14.14 -13.66 -16.63
CA ALA A 169 14.13 -14.07 -15.22
C ALA A 169 14.18 -12.85 -14.28
N LYS A 170 15.02 -11.86 -14.64
CA LYS A 170 15.12 -10.60 -13.92
C LYS A 170 13.80 -9.81 -13.94
N THR A 171 13.13 -9.74 -15.09
CA THR A 171 11.82 -9.07 -15.23
C THR A 171 10.72 -9.74 -14.41
N VAL A 172 10.67 -11.08 -14.42
CA VAL A 172 9.68 -11.85 -13.65
C VAL A 172 9.85 -11.62 -12.14
N VAL A 173 11.09 -11.63 -11.66
CA VAL A 173 11.38 -11.39 -10.24
C VAL A 173 10.97 -9.97 -9.83
N LEU A 174 11.23 -8.96 -10.66
CA LEU A 174 10.80 -7.58 -10.40
C LEU A 174 9.28 -7.46 -10.26
N ALA A 175 8.54 -7.98 -11.24
CA ALA A 175 7.07 -7.96 -11.21
C ALA A 175 6.52 -8.64 -9.95
N THR A 176 7.15 -9.76 -9.55
CA THR A 176 6.78 -10.47 -8.33
C THR A 176 7.00 -9.60 -7.09
N LEU A 177 8.15 -8.94 -6.95
CA LEU A 177 8.45 -8.07 -5.81
C LEU A 177 7.43 -6.94 -5.67
N ILE A 178 7.12 -6.27 -6.78
CA ILE A 178 6.13 -5.18 -6.81
C ILE A 178 4.75 -5.71 -6.40
N SER A 179 4.32 -6.84 -6.97
CA SER A 179 3.01 -7.41 -6.64
C SER A 179 2.91 -7.84 -5.17
N THR A 180 3.97 -8.41 -4.59
CA THR A 180 4.01 -8.78 -3.17
C THR A 180 3.98 -7.56 -2.27
N ALA A 181 4.76 -6.52 -2.60
CA ALA A 181 4.78 -5.27 -1.83
C ALA A 181 3.41 -4.59 -1.82
N ASN A 182 2.70 -4.58 -2.96
CA ASN A 182 1.35 -4.03 -3.03
C ASN A 182 0.35 -4.82 -2.18
N ARG A 183 0.42 -6.15 -2.19
CA ARG A 183 -0.42 -7.00 -1.32
C ARG A 183 -0.12 -6.75 0.16
N ASP A 184 1.14 -6.65 0.55
CA ASP A 184 1.52 -6.41 1.94
C ASP A 184 1.05 -5.04 2.44
N ARG A 185 1.16 -4.00 1.60
CA ARG A 185 0.58 -2.68 1.90
C ARG A 185 -0.92 -2.74 2.09
N GLU A 186 -1.62 -3.44 1.21
CA GLU A 186 -3.07 -3.54 1.29
C GLU A 186 -3.50 -4.30 2.55
N ARG A 187 -2.78 -5.37 2.91
CA ARG A 187 -2.97 -6.05 4.20
C ARG A 187 -2.74 -5.13 5.39
N ALA A 188 -1.72 -4.27 5.36
CA ALA A 188 -1.45 -3.29 6.41
C ALA A 188 -2.56 -2.22 6.51
N ARG A 189 -3.08 -1.73 5.37
CA ARG A 189 -4.23 -0.81 5.33
C ARG A 189 -5.48 -1.47 5.89
N ARG A 190 -5.76 -2.72 5.51
CA ARG A 190 -6.86 -3.53 6.06
C ARG A 190 -6.73 -3.69 7.58
N ALA A 191 -5.54 -4.02 8.08
CA ALA A 191 -5.31 -4.17 9.52
C ALA A 191 -5.51 -2.84 10.27
N SER A 192 -5.05 -1.73 9.69
CA SER A 192 -5.27 -0.38 10.25
C SER A 192 -6.76 -0.01 10.26
N CYS A 193 -7.48 -0.32 9.18
CA CYS A 193 -8.94 -0.18 9.09
C CYS A 193 -9.66 -0.97 10.21
N GLN A 194 -9.23 -2.21 10.48
CA GLN A 194 -9.77 -2.99 11.60
C GLN A 194 -9.46 -2.37 12.96
N SER A 195 -8.26 -1.81 13.14
CA SER A 195 -7.90 -1.13 14.39
C SER A 195 -8.76 0.12 14.61
N ASN A 196 -9.01 0.90 13.57
CA ASN A 196 -9.93 2.05 13.59
C ASN A 196 -11.32 1.60 14.03
N LEU A 197 -11.89 0.59 13.37
CA LEU A 197 -13.21 0.04 13.72
C LEU A 197 -13.28 -0.46 15.17
N LYS A 198 -12.23 -1.11 15.70
CA LYS A 198 -12.18 -1.53 17.10
C LYS A 198 -12.20 -0.35 18.06
N GLN A 199 -11.46 0.72 17.76
CA GLN A 199 -11.45 1.92 18.59
C GLN A 199 -12.81 2.63 18.57
N ILE A 200 -13.47 2.69 17.41
CA ILE A 200 -14.81 3.25 17.30
C ILE A 200 -15.84 2.37 18.04
N ALA A 201 -15.75 1.04 17.89
CA ALA A 201 -16.64 0.12 18.60
C ALA A 201 -16.49 0.20 20.13
N LEU A 202 -15.27 0.42 20.62
CA LEU A 202 -15.04 0.74 22.03
C LEU A 202 -15.74 2.05 22.43
N GLY A 203 -15.69 3.08 21.58
CA GLY A 203 -16.43 4.32 21.80
C GLY A 203 -17.94 4.11 21.86
N ILE A 204 -18.50 3.23 21.01
CA ILE A 204 -19.91 2.83 21.06
C ILE A 204 -20.24 2.16 22.39
N ALA A 205 -19.38 1.27 22.88
CA ALA A 205 -19.59 0.61 24.17
C ALA A 205 -19.58 1.61 25.34
N GLN A 206 -18.68 2.59 25.32
CA GLN A 206 -18.64 3.66 26.32
C GLN A 206 -19.89 4.55 26.26
N TYR A 207 -20.30 5.00 25.06
CA TYR A 207 -21.55 5.72 24.87
C TYR A 207 -22.74 4.92 25.41
N THR A 208 -22.79 3.62 25.12
CA THR A 208 -23.93 2.78 25.53
C THR A 208 -24.06 2.71 27.06
N GLN A 209 -22.93 2.65 27.77
CA GLN A 209 -22.90 2.66 29.23
C GLN A 209 -23.41 3.99 29.82
N ASP A 210 -23.09 5.12 29.20
CA ASP A 210 -23.49 6.45 29.68
C ASP A 210 -24.94 6.82 29.33
N TYR A 211 -25.57 6.15 28.36
CA TYR A 211 -26.87 6.51 27.80
C TYR A 211 -27.94 5.42 27.96
N ASP A 212 -28.17 4.95 29.19
CA ASP A 212 -29.21 3.99 29.57
C ASP A 212 -29.21 2.70 28.72
N GLU A 213 -28.02 2.17 28.41
CA GLU A 213 -27.85 0.99 27.55
C GLU A 213 -28.41 1.16 26.13
N LYS A 214 -28.59 2.40 25.64
CA LYS A 214 -29.04 2.67 24.26
C LYS A 214 -27.87 2.84 23.33
N LEU A 215 -27.97 2.21 22.17
CA LEU A 215 -27.01 2.39 21.08
C LEU A 215 -27.09 3.81 20.48
N PRO A 216 -25.98 4.32 19.90
CA PRO A 216 -25.96 5.67 19.32
C PRO A 216 -27.07 5.94 18.30
N PRO A 217 -27.58 7.18 18.21
CA PRO A 217 -28.44 7.58 17.10
C PRO A 217 -27.67 7.51 15.78
N ALA A 218 -28.32 7.03 14.71
CA ALA A 218 -27.63 6.83 13.44
C ALA A 218 -27.20 8.12 12.73
N LYS A 219 -27.99 9.19 12.83
CA LYS A 219 -27.74 10.42 12.05
C LYS A 219 -26.58 11.29 12.56
N PRO A 220 -26.32 11.43 13.87
CA PRO A 220 -25.14 12.10 14.37
C PRO A 220 -24.18 11.12 15.07
N TRP A 221 -24.04 9.89 14.55
CA TRP A 221 -23.31 8.82 15.25
C TRP A 221 -21.82 9.14 15.48
N ILE A 222 -21.16 9.86 14.57
CA ILE A 222 -19.78 10.33 14.78
C ILE A 222 -19.74 11.44 15.83
N ASP A 223 -20.69 12.38 15.79
CA ASP A 223 -20.75 13.52 16.72
C ASP A 223 -20.86 13.08 18.17
N VAL A 224 -21.79 12.16 18.43
CA VAL A 224 -22.03 11.65 19.78
C VAL A 224 -20.89 10.75 20.29
N LEU A 225 -20.06 10.22 19.38
CA LEU A 225 -18.92 9.39 19.73
C LEU A 225 -17.62 10.20 19.93
N GLN A 226 -17.56 11.47 19.53
CA GLN A 226 -16.35 12.28 19.68
C GLN A 226 -15.82 12.36 21.13
N PRO A 227 -16.66 12.42 22.19
CA PRO A 227 -16.16 12.40 23.57
C PRO A 227 -15.40 11.10 23.94
N TYR A 228 -15.72 10.00 23.26
CA TYR A 228 -15.20 8.65 23.53
C TYR A 228 -14.08 8.23 22.55
N VAL A 229 -14.00 8.90 21.40
CA VAL A 229 -13.07 8.60 20.32
C VAL A 229 -12.06 9.74 20.16
N ARG A 230 -10.79 9.47 20.49
CA ARG A 230 -9.72 10.48 20.63
C ARG A 230 -9.29 11.22 19.35
N SER A 231 -9.72 10.77 18.17
CA SER A 231 -9.29 11.34 16.90
C SER A 231 -10.32 11.11 15.80
N GLU A 232 -10.64 12.17 15.05
CA GLU A 232 -11.56 12.09 13.91
C GLU A 232 -10.98 11.28 12.74
N GLN A 233 -9.65 11.16 12.67
CA GLN A 233 -8.96 10.32 11.67
C GLN A 233 -9.30 8.84 11.80
N LEU A 234 -9.78 8.39 12.96
CA LEU A 234 -10.22 7.01 13.15
C LEU A 234 -11.44 6.70 12.29
N PHE A 235 -12.28 7.69 11.96
CA PHE A 235 -13.43 7.52 11.08
C PHE A 235 -13.05 7.51 9.59
N ARG A 236 -11.75 7.60 9.27
CA ARG A 236 -11.24 7.53 7.90
C ARG A 236 -10.66 6.15 7.58
N CYS A 237 -11.13 5.54 6.49
CA CYS A 237 -10.53 4.32 5.97
C CYS A 237 -9.13 4.63 5.36
N PRO A 238 -8.06 3.95 5.79
CA PRO A 238 -6.69 4.19 5.29
C PRO A 238 -6.48 3.90 3.80
N ALA A 239 -7.43 3.22 3.15
CA ALA A 239 -7.39 2.95 1.71
C ALA A 239 -8.02 4.06 0.85
N LEU A 240 -8.59 5.11 1.46
CA LEU A 240 -9.14 6.24 0.72
C LEU A 240 -8.04 7.13 0.13
N THR A 241 -8.16 7.43 -1.16
CA THR A 241 -7.35 8.43 -1.85
C THR A 241 -7.86 9.85 -1.59
N ASP A 242 -9.18 10.02 -1.44
CA ASP A 242 -9.78 11.30 -1.02
C ASP A 242 -9.38 11.62 0.42
N THR A 243 -8.76 12.77 0.61
CA THR A 243 -8.26 13.25 1.92
C THR A 243 -9.37 13.79 2.81
N ARG A 244 -10.56 14.06 2.27
CA ARG A 244 -11.70 14.63 3.02
C ARG A 244 -12.80 13.61 3.36
N GLY A 245 -12.72 12.40 2.83
CA GLY A 245 -13.71 11.34 3.03
C GLY A 245 -13.50 10.52 4.30
N TYR A 246 -14.59 9.97 4.84
CA TYR A 246 -14.61 9.09 6.02
C TYR A 246 -14.54 7.61 5.61
N GLY A 247 -15.59 7.07 5.02
CA GLY A 247 -15.60 5.70 4.47
C GLY A 247 -16.10 4.62 5.43
N TYR A 248 -16.63 5.00 6.59
CA TYR A 248 -17.43 4.12 7.45
C TYR A 248 -18.85 4.64 7.59
N ALA A 249 -19.81 3.72 7.67
CA ALA A 249 -21.20 4.01 7.94
C ALA A 249 -21.71 3.21 9.13
N TYR A 250 -22.68 3.80 9.84
CA TYR A 250 -23.35 3.16 10.96
C TYR A 250 -24.63 2.43 10.52
N ASN A 251 -24.91 1.29 11.14
CA ASN A 251 -26.14 0.54 10.86
C ASN A 251 -27.36 1.26 11.45
N SER A 252 -28.24 1.77 10.59
CA SER A 252 -29.43 2.51 11.02
C SER A 252 -30.44 1.66 11.78
N GLU A 253 -30.40 0.34 11.62
CA GLU A 253 -31.26 -0.59 12.37
C GLU A 253 -31.01 -0.53 13.88
N LEU A 254 -29.83 -0.06 14.30
CA LEU A 254 -29.42 0.02 15.70
C LEU A 254 -29.79 1.34 16.38
N SER A 255 -30.24 2.33 15.62
CA SER A 255 -30.41 3.71 16.09
C SER A 255 -31.26 3.77 17.36
N GLN A 256 -30.65 4.15 18.50
CA GLN A 256 -31.32 4.33 19.80
C GLN A 256 -32.02 3.08 20.37
N LYS A 257 -31.73 1.89 19.83
CA LYS A 257 -32.26 0.64 20.39
C LYS A 257 -31.49 0.25 21.65
N PRO A 258 -32.17 -0.34 22.64
CA PRO A 258 -31.50 -0.85 23.83
C PRO A 258 -30.60 -2.04 23.47
N LEU A 259 -29.39 -2.09 24.02
CA LEU A 259 -28.43 -3.18 23.81
C LEU A 259 -29.01 -4.53 24.23
N ALA A 260 -29.83 -4.55 25.29
CA ALA A 260 -30.54 -5.75 25.76
C ALA A 260 -31.49 -6.37 24.71
N GLY A 261 -31.90 -5.60 23.69
CA GLY A 261 -32.72 -6.10 22.58
C GLY A 261 -31.96 -7.00 21.60
N PHE A 262 -30.66 -7.20 21.77
CA PHE A 262 -29.79 -7.92 20.84
C PHE A 262 -29.19 -9.18 21.48
N SER A 263 -29.95 -10.29 21.50
CA SER A 263 -29.47 -11.58 22.02
C SER A 263 -28.31 -12.19 21.21
N ALA A 264 -28.11 -11.76 19.97
CA ALA A 264 -27.02 -12.18 19.09
C ALA A 264 -26.20 -10.98 18.58
N SER A 265 -25.70 -10.14 19.50
CA SER A 265 -24.89 -8.96 19.21
C SER A 265 -23.69 -9.24 18.27
N TRP A 266 -23.06 -10.40 18.41
CA TRP A 266 -21.96 -10.86 17.53
C TRP A 266 -22.38 -11.18 16.08
N LYS A 267 -23.68 -11.24 15.76
CA LYS A 267 -24.16 -11.41 14.37
C LYS A 267 -24.58 -10.10 13.73
N MET A 268 -24.71 -9.04 14.53
CA MET A 268 -25.27 -7.77 14.11
C MET A 268 -24.16 -6.77 13.79
N VAL A 269 -24.09 -6.34 12.54
CA VAL A 269 -23.16 -5.29 12.12
C VAL A 269 -23.54 -3.97 12.78
N SER A 270 -22.57 -3.31 13.39
CA SER A 270 -22.70 -1.95 13.93
C SER A 270 -22.13 -0.91 12.97
N ILE A 271 -20.92 -1.14 12.46
CA ILE A 271 -20.24 -0.24 11.54
C ILE A 271 -19.73 -1.05 10.34
N TYR A 272 -19.83 -0.48 9.15
CA TYR A 272 -19.36 -1.10 7.92
C TYR A 272 -18.61 -0.10 7.04
N GLU A 273 -17.70 -0.61 6.21
CA GLU A 273 -17.08 0.19 5.17
C GLU A 273 -18.07 0.53 4.05
N THR A 274 -18.13 1.82 3.68
CA THR A 274 -19.06 2.33 2.66
C THR A 274 -18.36 3.19 1.62
N SER A 275 -18.95 3.27 0.41
CA SER A 275 -18.59 4.27 -0.60
C SER A 275 -19.26 5.62 -0.39
N ASP A 276 -20.20 5.76 0.55
CA ASP A 276 -20.67 7.08 0.99
C ASP A 276 -19.61 7.73 1.89
N LEU A 277 -18.91 8.73 1.34
CA LEU A 277 -17.81 9.40 2.02
C LEU A 277 -18.25 10.53 2.96
N LYS A 278 -19.56 10.77 3.10
CA LYS A 278 -20.09 11.81 3.98
C LYS A 278 -19.78 11.51 5.45
N ARG A 279 -19.59 12.58 6.22
CA ARG A 279 -19.60 12.49 7.68
C ARG A 279 -20.96 12.01 8.16
N ASN A 280 -20.96 11.14 9.17
CA ASN A 280 -22.17 10.46 9.65
C ASN A 280 -22.92 9.67 8.57
N ALA A 281 -22.23 9.04 7.61
CA ALA A 281 -22.89 8.08 6.74
C ALA A 281 -23.56 6.97 7.58
N TYR A 282 -24.77 6.57 7.21
CA TYR A 282 -25.53 5.50 7.87
C TYR A 282 -26.45 4.80 6.86
N GLY A 283 -26.86 3.58 7.17
CA GLY A 283 -27.77 2.81 6.32
C GLY A 283 -27.94 1.36 6.79
N LEU A 284 -28.53 0.53 5.94
CA LEU A 284 -28.77 -0.90 6.16
C LEU A 284 -27.81 -1.77 5.32
N GLY A 285 -26.60 -1.28 5.09
CA GLY A 285 -25.57 -1.96 4.32
C GLY A 285 -25.56 -1.62 2.83
N GLU A 286 -26.26 -0.56 2.41
CA GLU A 286 -26.16 -0.06 1.03
C GLU A 286 -24.76 0.49 0.75
N ASN A 287 -24.36 0.44 -0.53
CA ASN A 287 -23.09 0.99 -1.01
C ASN A 287 -21.84 0.44 -0.28
N PRO A 288 -21.67 -0.89 -0.14
CA PRO A 288 -20.50 -1.46 0.52
C PRO A 288 -19.22 -1.12 -0.26
N ALA A 289 -18.17 -0.79 0.48
CA ALA A 289 -16.87 -0.46 -0.07
C ALA A 289 -15.89 -1.62 0.03
N PHE A 290 -15.66 -2.34 -1.07
CA PHE A 290 -14.71 -3.47 -1.11
C PHE A 290 -13.27 -3.03 -1.37
N ARG A 291 -12.72 -2.17 -0.51
CA ARG A 291 -11.38 -1.57 -0.69
C ARG A 291 -10.23 -2.54 -0.44
N HIS A 292 -10.48 -3.58 0.34
CA HIS A 292 -9.43 -4.45 0.86
C HIS A 292 -9.47 -5.82 0.20
N GLU A 293 -8.75 -5.93 -0.94
CA GLU A 293 -8.59 -7.19 -1.70
C GLU A 293 -9.94 -7.86 -2.09
N GLY A 294 -10.95 -7.07 -2.47
CA GLY A 294 -12.25 -7.59 -2.87
C GLY A 294 -13.23 -7.86 -1.72
N GLY A 295 -12.90 -7.43 -0.50
CA GLY A 295 -13.79 -7.47 0.65
C GLY A 295 -13.75 -6.19 1.49
N ALA A 296 -14.44 -6.22 2.62
CA ALA A 296 -14.66 -5.09 3.52
C ALA A 296 -14.57 -5.53 4.99
N ASN A 297 -14.18 -4.61 5.87
CA ASN A 297 -14.24 -4.82 7.32
C ASN A 297 -15.59 -4.35 7.88
N TYR A 298 -16.04 -5.10 8.88
CA TYR A 298 -17.30 -4.87 9.58
C TYR A 298 -17.02 -4.95 11.08
N ALA A 299 -17.52 -3.98 11.84
CA ALA A 299 -17.62 -4.05 13.28
C ALA A 299 -19.01 -4.57 13.67
N PHE A 300 -19.09 -5.28 14.78
CA PHE A 300 -20.32 -5.85 15.30
C PHE A 300 -20.72 -5.18 16.62
N VAL A 301 -21.95 -5.42 17.07
CA VAL A 301 -22.51 -4.77 18.28
C VAL A 301 -21.72 -5.13 19.56
N ASP A 302 -21.16 -6.33 19.63
CA ASP A 302 -20.28 -6.76 20.73
C ASP A 302 -18.84 -6.19 20.63
N GLY A 303 -18.55 -5.44 19.58
CA GLY A 303 -17.27 -4.77 19.34
C GLY A 303 -16.19 -5.60 18.66
N HIS A 304 -16.45 -6.86 18.30
CA HIS A 304 -15.50 -7.57 17.44
C HIS A 304 -15.53 -7.01 16.01
N VAL A 305 -14.42 -7.19 15.30
CA VAL A 305 -14.25 -6.69 13.94
C VAL A 305 -13.75 -7.83 13.07
N LYS A 306 -14.34 -7.98 11.89
CA LYS A 306 -13.99 -9.04 10.94
C LYS A 306 -14.06 -8.57 9.50
N TRP A 307 -13.12 -9.04 8.69
CA TRP A 307 -13.14 -8.87 7.24
C TRP A 307 -14.00 -9.96 6.60
N PHE A 308 -14.81 -9.57 5.62
CA PHE A 308 -15.59 -10.49 4.79
C PHE A 308 -15.32 -10.20 3.32
N ASP A 309 -15.24 -11.27 2.52
CA ASP A 309 -15.27 -11.18 1.07
C ASP A 309 -16.62 -10.62 0.59
N LYS A 310 -16.64 -9.96 -0.56
CA LYS A 310 -17.87 -9.41 -1.18
C LYS A 310 -19.00 -10.43 -1.36
N THR A 311 -18.71 -11.72 -1.36
CA THR A 311 -19.70 -12.81 -1.47
C THR A 311 -20.29 -13.25 -0.12
N GLN A 312 -19.72 -12.79 1.00
CA GLN A 312 -20.07 -13.23 2.36
C GLN A 312 -20.52 -12.06 3.24
N ILE A 313 -21.29 -11.13 2.68
CA ILE A 313 -21.73 -9.93 3.40
C ILE A 313 -22.62 -10.34 4.59
N PRO A 314 -22.30 -9.90 5.83
CA PRO A 314 -23.09 -10.20 7.02
C PRO A 314 -24.48 -9.52 7.01
N SER A 315 -25.37 -9.97 7.91
CA SER A 315 -26.72 -9.38 8.04
C SER A 315 -26.67 -8.04 8.76
N PHE A 316 -27.43 -7.07 8.23
CA PHE A 316 -27.65 -5.76 8.85
C PHE A 316 -28.96 -5.68 9.63
N LYS A 317 -29.90 -6.59 9.34
CA LYS A 317 -31.23 -6.61 9.95
C LYS A 317 -31.28 -7.59 11.10
N LEU A 318 -31.99 -7.20 12.15
CA LEU A 318 -32.48 -8.10 13.17
C LEU A 318 -33.39 -9.11 12.48
N LYS A 319 -33.08 -10.41 12.59
CA LYS A 319 -34.06 -11.43 12.27
C LYS A 319 -35.06 -11.46 13.43
N PRO A 320 -36.38 -11.40 13.15
CA PRO A 320 -37.41 -11.43 14.17
C PRO A 320 -37.38 -12.72 14.99
#